data_AF-U1PS27-F1
#
_entry.id   AF-U1PS27-F1
#
_cell.length_a   1.000
_cell.length_b   1.000
_cell.length_c   1.000
_cell.angle_alpha   90.00
_cell.angle_beta   90.00
_cell.angle_gamma   90.00
#
_symmetry.space_group_name_H-M   'P 1'
#
loop_
_entity.id
_entity.type
_entity.pdbx_description
1 polymer ?
#
loop_
_entity_poly.entity_id
_entity_poly.type
_entity_poly.pdbx_seq_one_letter_code
_entity_poly.pdbx_strand_id
1 'polypeptide(L)'
;MKPEDIKYLSDVDLMISYGPTENDPAAVAALQNSSTYGQIPAVKKGRVAVLGDKTPLSDLSSPTPLSIPWGIDRYFDLLEKAAKK
;
A
#
# COMPACT_ATOMS: atom_id res chain seq x y z
N MET A 1 6.30 -13.77 -5.21
CA MET A 1 7.51 -13.16 -5.79
C MET A 1 8.71 -13.91 -5.25
N LYS A 2 9.68 -14.25 -6.09
CA LYS A 2 10.90 -14.90 -5.59
C LYS A 2 11.85 -13.83 -5.04
N PRO A 3 12.72 -14.14 -4.06
CA PRO A 3 13.64 -13.15 -3.50
C PRO A 3 14.49 -12.42 -4.54
N GLU A 4 14.90 -13.12 -5.60
CA GLU A 4 15.69 -12.56 -6.70
C GLU A 4 14.96 -11.50 -7.54
N ASP A 5 13.63 -11.46 -7.50
CA ASP A 5 12.81 -10.52 -8.27
C ASP A 5 12.68 -9.16 -7.58
N ILE A 6 13.02 -9.05 -6.28
CA ILE A 6 12.86 -7.81 -5.51
C ILE A 6 13.71 -6.66 -6.06
N LYS A 7 14.81 -6.98 -6.76
CA LYS A 7 15.64 -5.98 -7.44
C LYS A 7 14.85 -5.11 -8.44
N TYR A 8 13.77 -5.65 -9.02
CA TYR A 8 12.92 -4.92 -9.96
C TYR A 8 11.98 -3.92 -9.29
N LEU A 9 11.92 -3.90 -7.96
CA LEU A 9 11.12 -2.95 -7.16
C LEU A 9 12.01 -1.94 -6.42
N SER A 10 13.28 -1.83 -6.80
CA SER A 10 14.25 -0.94 -6.15
C SER A 10 14.00 0.55 -6.41
N ASP A 11 13.24 0.87 -7.45
CA ASP A 11 12.82 2.22 -7.87
C ASP A 11 11.42 2.59 -7.38
N VAL A 12 10.74 1.70 -6.64
CA VAL A 12 9.40 1.97 -6.13
C VAL A 12 9.44 2.97 -4.98
N ASP A 13 8.69 4.06 -5.11
CA ASP A 13 8.54 5.11 -4.10
C ASP A 13 7.42 4.84 -3.09
N LEU A 14 6.35 4.17 -3.53
CA LEU A 14 5.15 3.91 -2.74
C LEU A 14 4.60 2.52 -3.08
N MET A 15 4.32 1.73 -2.05
CA MET A 15 3.66 0.42 -2.20
C MET A 15 2.21 0.52 -1.72
N ILE A 16 1.28 -0.10 -2.46
CA ILE A 16 -0.12 -0.21 -2.07
C ILE A 16 -0.40 -1.68 -1.74
N SER A 17 -1.03 -1.94 -0.59
CA SER A 17 -1.39 -3.28 -0.14
C SER A 17 -2.74 -3.30 0.55
N TYR A 18 -3.30 -4.49 0.64
CA TYR A 18 -4.41 -4.78 1.55
C TYR A 18 -3.85 -5.17 2.93
N GLY A 19 -4.68 -5.01 3.95
CA GLY A 19 -4.38 -5.39 5.32
C GLY A 19 -5.68 -5.48 6.12
N PRO A 20 -5.66 -5.97 7.37
CA PRO A 20 -6.85 -6.13 8.19
C PRO A 20 -7.67 -4.83 8.35
N THR A 21 -6.99 -3.69 8.46
CA THR A 21 -7.61 -2.37 8.58
C THR A 21 -6.92 -1.34 7.70
N GLU A 22 -7.63 -0.25 7.38
CA GLU A 22 -7.05 0.90 6.70
C GLU A 22 -5.91 1.51 7.53
N ASN A 23 -4.80 1.86 6.88
CA ASN A 23 -3.59 2.39 7.54
C ASN A 23 -2.99 1.49 8.64
N ASP A 24 -3.17 0.17 8.56
CA ASP A 24 -2.70 -0.76 9.60
C ASP A 24 -1.16 -0.71 9.79
N PRO A 25 -0.66 -0.19 10.93
CA PRO A 25 0.78 -0.16 11.21
C PRO A 25 1.37 -1.56 11.38
N ALA A 26 0.59 -2.53 11.84
CA ALA A 26 1.04 -3.91 12.01
C ALA A 26 1.30 -4.58 10.65
N ALA A 27 0.46 -4.30 9.64
CA ALA A 27 0.69 -4.75 8.27
C ALA A 27 1.98 -4.15 7.69
N VAL A 28 2.23 -2.85 7.91
CA VAL A 28 3.49 -2.21 7.47
C VAL A 28 4.69 -2.82 8.18
N ALA A 29 4.63 -3.02 9.49
CA ALA A 29 5.70 -3.63 10.27
C ALA A 29 5.96 -5.08 9.83
N ALA A 30 4.92 -5.86 9.52
CA ALA A 30 5.06 -7.21 8.99
C ALA A 30 5.79 -7.23 7.63
N LEU A 31 5.49 -6.28 6.74
CA LEU A 31 6.19 -6.13 5.47
C LEU A 31 7.66 -5.71 5.67
N GLN A 32 7.94 -4.82 6.62
CA GLN A 32 9.30 -4.41 6.97
C GLN A 32 10.13 -5.56 7.55
N ASN A 33 9.52 -6.41 8.37
CA ASN A 33 10.18 -7.58 8.97
C ASN A 33 10.31 -8.77 8.01
N SER A 34 9.70 -8.70 6.81
CA SER A 34 9.85 -9.74 5.81
C SER A 34 11.28 -9.77 5.26
N SER A 35 11.89 -10.96 5.22
CA SER A 35 13.21 -11.18 4.62
C SER A 35 13.27 -10.81 3.13
N THR A 36 12.11 -10.75 2.46
CA THR A 36 11.99 -10.47 1.02
C THR A 36 11.47 -9.05 0.78
N TYR A 37 10.26 -8.73 1.26
CA TYR A 37 9.64 -7.42 1.01
C TYR A 37 10.28 -6.27 1.80
N GLY A 38 10.87 -6.57 2.96
CA GLY A 38 11.59 -5.58 3.77
C GLY A 38 12.86 -5.06 3.08
N GLN A 39 13.29 -5.66 1.97
CA GLN A 39 14.41 -5.15 1.17
C GLN A 39 14.00 -3.99 0.27
N ILE A 40 12.70 -3.84 -0.05
CA ILE A 40 12.16 -2.80 -0.94
C ILE A 40 12.32 -1.42 -0.27
N PRO A 41 12.90 -0.41 -0.95
CA PRO A 41 13.13 0.91 -0.37
C PRO A 41 11.87 1.61 0.17
N ALA A 42 10.74 1.53 -0.55
CA ALA A 42 9.46 2.06 -0.06
C ALA A 42 9.02 1.42 1.26
N VAL A 43 9.10 0.08 1.36
CA VAL A 43 8.72 -0.66 2.57
C VAL A 43 9.64 -0.30 3.73
N LYS A 44 10.96 -0.21 3.51
CA LYS A 44 11.93 0.24 4.53
C LYS A 44 11.59 1.62 5.09
N LYS A 45 11.20 2.57 4.23
CA LYS A 45 10.76 3.92 4.62
C LYS A 45 9.35 3.94 5.22
N GLY A 46 8.64 2.82 5.25
CA GLY A 46 7.26 2.73 5.72
C GLY A 46 6.24 3.38 4.76
N ARG A 47 6.65 3.65 3.52
CA ARG A 47 5.79 4.19 2.44
C ARG A 47 4.93 3.09 1.86
N VAL A 48 4.01 2.61 2.70
CA VAL A 48 3.04 1.57 2.37
C VAL A 48 1.65 2.10 2.68
N ALA A 49 0.81 2.23 1.66
CA ALA A 49 -0.60 2.55 1.80
C ALA A 49 -1.38 1.24 2.00
N VAL A 50 -2.06 1.12 3.14
CA VAL A 50 -2.86 -0.07 3.48
C VAL A 50 -4.34 0.27 3.34
N LEU A 51 -5.02 -0.38 2.38
CA LEU A 51 -6.42 -0.09 2.00
C LEU A 51 -7.47 -0.69 2.93
N GLY A 52 -7.09 -1.59 3.85
CA GLY A 52 -8.05 -2.40 4.61
C GLY A 52 -8.57 -3.61 3.83
N ASP A 53 -9.31 -4.49 4.50
CA ASP A 53 -9.96 -5.67 3.92
C ASP A 53 -11.47 -5.45 3.91
N LYS A 54 -12.10 -5.64 2.76
CA LYS A 54 -13.56 -5.48 2.56
C LYS A 54 -14.08 -4.10 3.00
N THR A 55 -13.28 -3.06 2.80
CA THR A 55 -13.71 -1.68 2.99
C THR A 55 -14.12 -1.05 1.66
N PRO A 56 -15.01 -0.05 1.65
CA PRO A 56 -15.31 0.71 0.44
C PRO A 56 -14.06 1.32 -0.22
N LEU A 57 -13.01 1.63 0.57
CA LEU A 57 -11.75 2.14 0.05
C LEU A 57 -10.93 1.04 -0.66
N SER A 58 -10.95 -0.19 -0.14
CA SER A 58 -10.33 -1.35 -0.78
C SER A 58 -10.99 -1.70 -2.11
N ASP A 59 -12.31 -1.53 -2.24
CA ASP A 59 -13.07 -1.76 -3.48
C ASP A 59 -12.73 -0.75 -4.58
N LEU A 60 -12.25 0.45 -4.23
CA LEU A 60 -11.81 1.48 -5.20
C LEU A 60 -10.57 1.07 -6.00
N SER A 61 -9.83 0.06 -5.55
CA SER A 61 -8.74 -0.55 -6.32
C SER A 61 -9.20 -1.12 -7.66
N SER A 62 -10.49 -1.47 -7.78
CA SER A 62 -11.16 -1.94 -8.98
C SER A 62 -12.29 -0.96 -9.34
N PRO A 63 -11.95 0.24 -9.82
CA PRO A 63 -12.89 1.35 -9.89
C PRO A 63 -14.01 1.12 -10.91
N THR A 64 -15.17 1.67 -10.61
CA THR A 64 -16.31 1.79 -11.53
C THR A 64 -16.66 3.27 -11.74
N PRO A 65 -17.41 3.64 -12.79
CA PRO A 65 -17.82 5.04 -13.00
C PRO A 65 -18.54 5.67 -11.80
N LEU A 66 -19.24 4.86 -10.99
CA LEU A 66 -19.93 5.32 -9.79
C LEU A 66 -19.03 5.38 -8.56
N SER A 67 -17.97 4.57 -8.47
CA SER A 67 -17.08 4.54 -7.30
C SER A 67 -16.07 5.67 -7.30
N ILE A 68 -15.61 6.12 -8.48
CA ILE A 68 -14.65 7.23 -8.61
C ILE A 68 -15.13 8.50 -7.91
N PRO A 69 -16.30 9.09 -8.25
CA PRO A 69 -16.75 10.33 -7.60
C PRO A 69 -17.03 10.16 -6.11
N TRP A 70 -17.34 8.94 -5.67
CA TRP A 70 -17.56 8.67 -4.25
C TRP A 70 -16.28 8.74 -3.44
N GLY A 71 -15.15 8.21 -3.94
CA GLY A 71 -14.00 7.86 -3.11
C GLY A 71 -12.62 8.23 -3.62
N ILE A 72 -12.49 8.86 -4.79
CA ILE A 72 -11.18 9.20 -5.37
C ILE A 72 -10.34 10.08 -4.46
N ASP A 73 -10.97 11.07 -3.80
CA ASP A 73 -10.28 11.97 -2.87
C ASP A 73 -9.78 11.20 -1.63
N ARG A 74 -10.60 10.29 -1.08
CA ARG A 74 -10.21 9.46 0.07
C ARG A 74 -9.06 8.52 -0.27
N TYR A 75 -9.07 7.98 -1.49
CA TYR A 75 -8.00 7.12 -1.99
C TYR A 75 -6.70 7.92 -2.11
N PHE A 76 -6.74 9.11 -2.70
CA PHE A 76 -5.56 9.96 -2.79
C PHE A 76 -5.07 10.46 -1.42
N ASP A 77 -5.95 10.79 -0.48
CA ASP A 77 -5.57 11.15 0.89
C ASP A 77 -4.77 10.03 1.58
N LEU A 78 -5.15 8.76 1.34
CA LEU A 78 -4.42 7.62 1.86
C LEU A 78 -3.03 7.51 1.23
N LEU A 79 -2.96 7.61 -0.11
CA LEU A 79 -1.69 7.54 -0.84
C LEU A 79 -0.75 8.67 -0.46
N GLU A 80 -1.26 9.89 -0.30
CA GLU A 80 -0.47 11.07 0.06
C GLU A 80 0.14 10.91 1.46
N LYS A 81 -0.64 10.44 2.44
CA LYS A 81 -0.15 10.16 3.80
C LYS A 81 0.98 9.12 3.80
N ALA A 82 0.86 8.09 2.98
CA ALA A 82 1.90 7.07 2.85
C ALA A 82 3.14 7.58 2.11
N ALA A 83 2.96 8.40 1.06
CA ALA A 83 4.05 8.97 0.27
C ALA A 83 4.89 10.00 1.04
N LYS A 84 4.26 10.73 2.00
CA LYS A 84 4.92 11.74 2.83
C LYS A 84 5.77 11.17 3.98
N LYS A 85 5.83 9.85 4.17
CA LYS A 85 6.74 9.21 5.14
C LYS A 85 8.20 9.22 4.66
#